data_AF-A0A975MA53-F1
#
_entry.id   AF-A0A975MA53-F1
#
_cell.length_a   1.000
_cell.length_b   1.000
_cell.length_c   1.000
_cell.angle_alpha   90.00
_cell.angle_beta   90.00
_cell.angle_gamma   90.00
#
_symmetry.space_group_name_H-M   'P 1'
#
loop_
_entity.id
_entity.type
_entity.pdbx_description
1 polymer ?
#
loop_
_entity_poly.entity_id
_entity_poly.type
_entity_poly.pdbx_seq_one_letter_code
_entity_poly.pdbx_strand_id
1 'polypeptide(L)'
;MAFCTVEHSIRAEGQDAPLIVEEQDLVYREAHRSPDLAVRRAPEPEFAARHTAGFTPGPVELFRYSALTFNSHRIHYDADYARSVEGYRDCVVHGPLLATKLFEYLETIARGRRIAEFAFRAVSPSFVGEDLTLGAAIDGDAARLIVTHGDGVAVTGEATLGS
;
A
#
# COMPACT_ATOMS: atom_id res chain seq x y z
N MET A 1 -21.41 5.93 -4.60
CA MET A 1 -20.16 5.73 -3.84
C MET A 1 -20.53 5.21 -2.46
N ALA A 2 -19.85 4.16 -1.98
CA ALA A 2 -20.06 3.58 -0.66
C ALA A 2 -18.72 3.41 0.06
N PHE A 3 -18.73 3.55 1.39
CA PHE A 3 -17.61 3.27 2.26
C PHE A 3 -17.95 2.04 3.10
N CYS A 4 -17.00 1.12 3.24
CA CYS A 4 -17.15 -0.08 4.03
C CYS A 4 -15.91 -0.24 4.88
N THR A 5 -16.10 -0.24 6.20
CA THR A 5 -15.05 -0.57 7.16
C THR A 5 -15.20 -2.04 7.54
N VAL A 6 -14.12 -2.81 7.43
CA VAL A 6 -14.06 -4.22 7.81
C VAL A 6 -13.02 -4.37 8.90
N GLU A 7 -13.41 -4.98 10.01
CA GLU A 7 -12.48 -5.35 11.09
C GLU A 7 -12.27 -6.87 11.12
N HIS A 8 -11.01 -7.29 11.14
CA HIS A 8 -10.62 -8.67 11.42
C HIS A 8 -9.93 -8.74 12.79
N SER A 9 -10.48 -9.56 13.68
CA SER A 9 -9.88 -9.87 14.99
C SER A 9 -9.39 -11.33 15.00
N ILE A 10 -8.07 -11.53 15.03
CA ILE A 10 -7.44 -12.86 15.03
C ILE A 10 -7.10 -13.24 16.47
N ARG A 11 -7.54 -14.42 16.92
CA ARG A 11 -7.42 -14.90 18.30
C ARG A 11 -6.74 -16.26 18.34
N ALA A 12 -5.95 -16.53 19.38
CA ALA A 12 -5.56 -17.89 19.70
C ALA A 12 -6.76 -18.65 20.28
N GLU A 13 -6.79 -19.96 20.07
CA GLU A 13 -7.80 -20.82 20.67
C GLU A 13 -7.79 -20.68 22.20
N GLY A 14 -8.97 -20.44 22.79
CA GLY A 14 -9.13 -20.25 24.23
C GLY A 14 -8.71 -18.87 24.76
N GLN A 15 -8.38 -17.89 23.90
CA GLN A 15 -8.05 -16.53 24.33
C GLN A 15 -9.11 -15.49 23.93
N ASP A 16 -9.64 -14.77 24.93
CA ASP A 16 -10.62 -13.69 24.77
C ASP A 16 -10.01 -12.34 24.36
N ALA A 17 -8.68 -12.23 24.28
CA ALA A 17 -8.01 -11.05 23.73
C ALA A 17 -7.50 -11.36 22.30
N PRO A 18 -7.68 -10.45 21.32
CA PRO A 18 -7.13 -10.65 19.98
C PRO A 18 -5.61 -10.51 19.99
N LEU A 19 -4.94 -11.33 19.20
CA LEU A 19 -3.50 -11.25 18.93
C LEU A 19 -3.19 -10.21 17.86
N ILE A 20 -4.09 -10.07 16.88
CA ILE A 20 -4.01 -9.11 15.78
C ILE A 20 -5.41 -8.53 15.58
N VAL A 21 -5.49 -7.22 15.43
CA VAL A 21 -6.67 -6.51 14.94
C VAL A 21 -6.25 -5.78 13.67
N GLU A 22 -7.01 -5.96 12.60
CA GLU A 22 -6.85 -5.26 11.33
C GLU A 22 -8.15 -4.53 11.00
N GLU A 23 -8.06 -3.24 10.69
CA GLU A 23 -9.18 -2.45 10.18
C GLU A 23 -8.87 -2.01 8.75
N GLN A 24 -9.84 -2.16 7.85
CA GLN A 24 -9.73 -1.78 6.44
C GLN A 24 -10.87 -0.84 6.05
N ASP A 25 -10.52 0.35 5.57
CA ASP A 25 -11.47 1.28 4.96
C ASP A 25 -11.50 1.12 3.43
N LEU A 26 -12.57 0.52 2.93
CA LEU A 26 -12.78 0.24 1.52
C LEU A 26 -13.73 1.27 0.89
N VAL A 27 -13.33 1.77 -0.27
CA VAL A 27 -14.10 2.76 -1.03
C VAL A 27 -14.63 2.13 -2.30
N TYR A 28 -15.92 1.81 -2.32
CA TYR A 28 -16.60 1.31 -3.51
C TYR A 28 -17.12 2.47 -4.35
N ARG A 29 -16.63 2.55 -5.58
CA ARG A 29 -17.07 3.51 -6.58
C ARG A 29 -17.84 2.80 -7.67
N GLU A 30 -18.75 3.52 -8.30
CA GLU A 30 -19.38 3.04 -9.53
C GLU A 30 -18.28 2.91 -10.60
N ALA A 31 -18.43 1.91 -11.48
CA ALA A 31 -17.50 1.74 -12.59
C ALA A 31 -17.48 3.04 -13.42
N HIS A 32 -16.32 3.70 -13.46
CA HIS A 32 -16.13 4.93 -14.22
C HIS A 32 -16.29 4.62 -15.71
N ARG A 33 -17.25 5.26 -16.39
CA ARG A 33 -17.45 5.14 -17.84
C ARG A 33 -16.62 6.15 -18.66
N SER A 34 -15.88 7.02 -17.98
CA SER A 34 -15.05 8.04 -18.62
C SER A 34 -13.58 7.81 -18.28
N PRO A 35 -12.66 7.95 -19.25
CA PRO A 35 -11.22 7.67 -19.09
C PRO A 35 -10.47 8.67 -18.18
N ASP A 36 -11.18 9.51 -17.45
CA ASP A 36 -10.64 10.66 -16.71
C ASP A 36 -10.20 10.31 -15.27
N LEU A 37 -10.00 9.03 -14.96
CA LEU A 37 -9.40 8.58 -13.70
C LEU A 37 -7.91 9.01 -13.57
N ALA A 38 -7.30 9.44 -14.67
CA ALA A 38 -5.88 9.73 -14.79
C ALA A 38 -5.39 11.03 -14.10
N VAL A 39 -6.26 11.83 -13.46
CA VAL A 39 -5.86 13.20 -13.04
C VAL A 39 -6.16 13.52 -11.58
N ARG A 40 -5.92 12.58 -10.65
CA ARG A 40 -5.56 13.01 -9.29
C ARG A 40 -4.04 13.13 -9.23
N ARG A 41 -3.56 14.38 -9.29
CA ARG A 41 -2.15 14.71 -9.05
C ARG A 41 -1.74 14.07 -7.74
N ALA A 42 -0.66 13.29 -7.76
CA ALA A 42 -0.13 12.71 -6.54
C ALA A 42 0.27 13.84 -5.58
N PRO A 43 -0.01 13.69 -4.26
CA PRO A 43 0.39 14.70 -3.29
C PRO A 43 1.91 14.78 -3.19
N GLU A 44 2.40 15.95 -2.79
CA GLU A 44 3.80 16.15 -2.44
C GLU A 44 4.10 15.48 -1.09
N PRO A 45 5.35 15.04 -0.83
CA PRO A 45 5.75 14.49 0.45
C PRO A 45 5.60 15.51 1.60
N GLU A 46 4.93 15.12 2.68
CA GLU A 46 4.74 15.97 3.86
C GLU A 46 5.97 16.03 4.78
N PHE A 47 6.96 15.16 4.56
CA PHE A 47 8.22 15.13 5.30
C PHE A 47 9.38 14.63 4.43
N ALA A 48 10.60 14.97 4.83
CA ALA A 48 11.81 14.41 4.23
C ALA A 48 12.15 13.07 4.88
N ALA A 49 12.10 11.98 4.11
CA ALA A 49 12.54 10.67 4.55
C ALA A 49 14.06 10.68 4.86
N ARG A 50 14.44 10.10 5.99
CA ARG A 50 15.86 9.97 6.41
C ARG A 50 16.45 8.62 6.01
N HIS A 51 15.59 7.63 5.80
CA HIS A 51 15.93 6.31 5.30
C HIS A 51 15.15 6.09 4.02
N THR A 52 15.82 5.65 2.96
CA THR A 52 15.19 5.33 1.68
C THR A 52 15.70 4.02 1.08
N ALA A 53 14.84 3.32 0.34
CA ALA A 53 15.21 2.17 -0.49
C ALA A 53 14.40 2.15 -1.79
N GLY A 54 15.07 1.92 -2.92
CA GLY A 54 14.42 1.82 -4.22
C GLY A 54 13.98 0.39 -4.55
N PHE A 55 12.88 0.26 -5.30
CA PHE A 55 12.43 -1.02 -5.87
C PHE A 55 11.56 -0.80 -7.11
N THR A 56 11.44 -1.82 -7.95
CA THR A 56 10.68 -1.77 -9.21
C THR A 56 9.73 -2.96 -9.28
N PRO A 57 8.41 -2.78 -9.10
CA PRO A 57 7.44 -3.88 -9.11
C PRO A 57 7.34 -4.53 -10.48
N GLY A 58 7.59 -5.84 -10.56
CA GLY A 58 7.52 -6.60 -11.81
C GLY A 58 6.20 -7.37 -11.99
N PRO A 59 5.85 -7.77 -13.23
CA PRO A 59 4.61 -8.51 -13.49
C PRO A 59 4.53 -9.85 -12.73
N VAL A 60 5.67 -10.52 -12.51
CA VAL A 60 5.71 -11.78 -11.73
C VAL A 60 5.37 -11.54 -10.26
N GLU A 61 5.80 -10.42 -9.69
CA GLU A 61 5.49 -10.06 -8.31
C GLU A 61 4.00 -9.72 -8.16
N LEU A 62 3.45 -8.90 -9.07
CA LEU A 62 2.02 -8.56 -9.09
C LEU A 62 1.14 -9.81 -9.24
N PHE A 63 1.52 -10.74 -10.11
CA PHE A 63 0.83 -12.02 -10.27
C PHE A 63 0.87 -12.86 -8.98
N ARG A 64 2.06 -13.03 -8.38
CA ARG A 64 2.21 -13.80 -7.13
C ARG A 64 1.44 -13.18 -5.97
N TYR A 65 1.48 -11.86 -5.84
CA TYR A 65 0.75 -11.15 -4.80
C TYR A 65 -0.76 -11.32 -4.97
N SER A 66 -1.27 -11.18 -6.19
CA SER A 66 -2.68 -11.42 -6.52
C SER A 66 -3.11 -12.84 -6.13
N ALA A 67 -2.31 -13.85 -6.49
CA ALA A 67 -2.59 -15.24 -6.16
C ALA A 67 -2.54 -15.51 -4.65
N LEU A 68 -1.53 -15.01 -3.94
CA LEU A 68 -1.33 -15.24 -2.51
C LEU A 68 -2.41 -14.57 -1.65
N THR A 69 -2.88 -13.40 -2.08
CA THR A 69 -3.90 -12.60 -1.37
C THR A 69 -5.33 -12.88 -1.86
N PHE A 70 -5.50 -13.82 -2.81
CA PHE A 70 -6.76 -14.08 -3.49
C PHE A 70 -7.40 -12.81 -4.11
N ASN A 71 -6.58 -11.82 -4.46
CA ASN A 71 -7.02 -10.60 -5.11
C ASN A 71 -7.11 -10.81 -6.63
N SER A 72 -8.32 -11.10 -7.10
CA SER A 72 -8.63 -11.39 -8.51
C SER A 72 -8.92 -10.15 -9.35
N HIS A 73 -8.67 -8.95 -8.85
CA HIS A 73 -8.97 -7.73 -9.59
C HIS A 73 -8.04 -7.57 -10.81
N ARG A 74 -8.64 -7.52 -12.00
CA ARG A 74 -7.91 -7.59 -13.29
C ARG A 74 -6.93 -6.44 -13.53
N ILE A 75 -7.14 -5.28 -12.92
CA ILE A 75 -6.21 -4.14 -13.03
C ILE A 75 -4.79 -4.48 -12.59
N HIS A 76 -4.57 -5.57 -11.85
CA HIS A 76 -3.25 -5.95 -11.37
C HIS A 76 -2.48 -6.89 -12.31
N TYR A 77 -3.12 -7.49 -13.30
CA TYR A 77 -2.50 -8.53 -14.13
C TYR A 77 -2.95 -8.55 -15.60
N ASP A 78 -3.94 -7.75 -15.97
CA ASP A 78 -4.49 -7.65 -17.33
C ASP A 78 -4.43 -6.19 -17.80
N ALA A 79 -3.34 -5.84 -18.49
CA ALA A 79 -3.07 -4.48 -18.95
C ALA A 79 -4.11 -3.99 -19.98
N ASP A 80 -4.68 -4.88 -20.80
CA ASP A 80 -5.70 -4.51 -21.77
C ASP A 80 -7.01 -4.14 -21.08
N TYR A 81 -7.38 -4.89 -20.04
CA TYR A 81 -8.51 -4.54 -19.19
C TYR A 81 -8.26 -3.26 -18.41
N ALA A 82 -7.10 -3.13 -17.75
CA ALA A 82 -6.74 -1.93 -16.99
C ALA A 82 -6.88 -0.66 -17.84
N ARG A 83 -6.38 -0.70 -19.08
CA ARG A 83 -6.47 0.40 -20.06
C ARG A 83 -7.87 0.63 -20.60
N SER A 84 -8.49 -0.42 -21.12
CA SER A 84 -9.68 -0.27 -21.95
C SER A 84 -10.98 -0.22 -21.15
N VAL A 85 -10.97 -0.76 -19.92
CA VAL A 85 -12.17 -0.86 -19.08
C VAL A 85 -12.11 0.12 -17.91
N GLU A 86 -10.95 0.25 -17.27
CA GLU A 86 -10.80 1.07 -16.05
C GLU A 86 -9.97 2.35 -16.24
N GLY A 87 -9.42 2.59 -17.43
CA GLY A 87 -8.76 3.85 -17.79
C GLY A 87 -7.37 4.05 -17.16
N TYR A 88 -6.78 3.01 -16.59
CA TYR A 88 -5.40 3.03 -16.10
C TYR A 88 -4.41 2.88 -17.25
N ARG A 89 -3.22 3.51 -17.18
CA ARG A 89 -2.25 3.40 -18.29
C ARG A 89 -1.59 2.02 -18.43
N ASP A 90 -1.55 1.24 -17.36
CA ASP A 90 -0.99 -0.10 -17.30
C ASP A 90 -1.53 -0.84 -16.05
N CYS A 91 -1.04 -2.05 -15.78
CA CYS A 91 -1.31 -2.77 -14.56
C CYS A 91 -0.94 -1.94 -13.33
N VAL A 92 -1.90 -1.80 -12.42
CA VAL A 92 -1.77 -1.03 -11.18
C VAL A 92 -1.13 -1.91 -10.11
N VAL A 93 -0.14 -1.36 -9.39
CA VAL A 93 0.48 -2.02 -8.25
C VAL A 93 -0.49 -1.99 -7.07
N HIS A 94 -0.66 -3.11 -6.36
CA HIS A 94 -1.56 -3.18 -5.22
C HIS A 94 -1.13 -2.22 -4.12
N GLY A 95 -2.04 -1.39 -3.61
CA GLY A 95 -1.80 -0.60 -2.39
C GLY A 95 -1.31 -1.48 -1.22
N PRO A 96 -1.94 -2.64 -0.94
CA PRO A 96 -1.44 -3.60 0.05
C PRO A 96 -0.03 -4.13 -0.23
N LEU A 97 0.38 -4.32 -1.49
CA LEU A 97 1.76 -4.73 -1.81
C LEU A 97 2.76 -3.63 -1.41
N LEU A 98 2.45 -2.38 -1.73
CA LEU A 98 3.27 -1.23 -1.31
C LEU A 98 3.34 -1.12 0.22
N ALA A 99 2.23 -1.39 0.92
CA ALA A 99 2.19 -1.45 2.37
C ALA A 99 3.04 -2.59 2.95
N THR A 100 2.99 -3.79 2.36
CA THR A 100 3.85 -4.92 2.72
C THR A 100 5.33 -4.56 2.56
N LYS A 101 5.71 -3.90 1.46
CA LYS A 101 7.09 -3.44 1.24
C LYS A 101 7.52 -2.38 2.25
N LEU A 102 6.63 -1.46 2.62
CA LEU A 102 6.90 -0.48 3.67
C LEU A 102 7.11 -1.13 5.04
N PHE A 103 6.27 -2.12 5.39
CA PHE A 103 6.40 -2.86 6.63
C PHE A 103 7.73 -3.62 6.68
N GLU A 104 8.03 -4.42 5.65
CA GLU A 104 9.29 -5.16 5.51
C GLU A 104 10.50 -4.21 5.60
N TYR A 105 10.45 -3.08 4.90
CA TYR A 105 11.51 -2.09 4.95
C TYR A 105 11.69 -1.50 6.35
N LEU A 106 10.59 -1.14 7.01
CA LEU A 106 10.62 -0.64 8.38
C LEU A 106 11.25 -1.65 9.33
N GLU A 107 10.93 -2.95 9.22
CA GLU A 107 11.56 -4.00 10.02
C GLU A 107 13.10 -4.01 9.87
N THR A 108 13.62 -3.80 8.65
CA THR A 108 15.08 -3.76 8.43
C THR A 108 15.77 -2.58 9.13
N ILE A 109 15.07 -1.45 9.28
CA ILE A 109 15.64 -0.23 9.86
C ILE A 109 15.22 0.02 11.32
N ALA A 110 14.24 -0.71 11.84
CA ALA A 110 13.74 -0.61 13.22
C ALA A 110 14.72 -1.16 14.27
N ARG A 111 15.86 -1.74 13.85
CA ARG A 111 16.98 -2.20 14.72
C ARG A 111 16.54 -3.19 15.81
N GLY A 112 15.64 -4.10 15.47
CA GLY A 112 15.16 -5.14 16.39
C GLY A 112 13.97 -4.72 17.26
N ARG A 113 13.49 -3.48 17.14
CA ARG A 113 12.22 -3.05 17.74
C ARG A 113 11.05 -3.66 16.98
N ARG A 114 10.03 -4.10 17.72
CA ARG A 114 8.81 -4.68 17.16
C ARG A 114 7.90 -3.58 16.64
N ILE A 115 7.31 -3.74 15.45
CA ILE A 115 6.20 -2.89 14.99
C ILE A 115 4.94 -3.30 15.77
N ALA A 116 4.44 -2.40 16.61
CA ALA A 116 3.24 -2.63 17.44
C ALA A 116 1.96 -2.24 16.70
N GLU A 117 2.01 -1.15 15.94
CA GLU A 117 0.91 -0.65 15.12
C GLU A 117 1.46 -0.22 13.76
N PHE A 118 0.67 -0.41 12.72
CA PHE A 118 1.00 -0.02 11.35
C PHE A 118 -0.28 0.38 10.62
N ALA A 119 -0.30 1.59 10.07
CA ALA A 119 -1.39 2.12 9.28
C ALA A 119 -0.86 2.65 7.95
N PHE A 120 -1.64 2.50 6.89
CA PHE A 120 -1.29 3.04 5.58
C PHE A 120 -2.51 3.54 4.82
N ARG A 121 -2.27 4.39 3.82
CA ARG A 121 -3.27 4.89 2.89
C ARG A 121 -2.67 4.99 1.50
N ALA A 122 -3.30 4.35 0.52
CA ALA A 122 -3.00 4.58 -0.89
C ALA A 122 -3.64 5.89 -1.37
N VAL A 123 -2.84 6.80 -1.91
CA VAL A 123 -3.26 8.16 -2.27
C VAL A 123 -3.12 8.47 -3.77
N SER A 124 -2.25 7.77 -4.49
CA SER A 124 -2.18 7.75 -5.96
C SER A 124 -1.76 6.37 -6.48
N PRO A 125 -2.11 6.01 -7.73
CA PRO A 125 -1.72 4.73 -8.31
C PRO A 125 -0.24 4.73 -8.71
N SER A 126 0.41 3.57 -8.52
CA SER A 126 1.69 3.23 -9.15
C SER A 126 1.49 2.11 -10.16
N PHE A 127 2.38 2.02 -11.14
CA PHE A 127 2.25 1.07 -12.25
C PHE A 127 3.40 0.08 -12.30
N VAL A 128 3.15 -1.08 -12.90
CA VAL A 128 4.17 -2.11 -13.11
C VAL A 128 5.39 -1.53 -13.86
N GLY A 129 6.59 -1.91 -13.43
CA GLY A 129 7.85 -1.48 -14.03
C GLY A 129 8.31 -0.08 -13.65
N GLU A 130 7.55 0.66 -12.82
CA GLU A 130 7.99 1.96 -12.33
C GLU A 130 8.98 1.85 -11.18
N ASP A 131 9.97 2.74 -11.19
CA ASP A 131 10.88 2.88 -10.05
C ASP A 131 10.17 3.61 -8.91
N LEU A 132 10.04 2.90 -7.79
CA LEU A 132 9.44 3.38 -6.57
C LEU A 132 10.49 3.53 -5.47
N THR A 133 10.27 4.47 -4.57
CA THR A 133 11.14 4.68 -3.40
C THR A 133 10.32 4.52 -2.13
N LEU A 134 10.72 3.57 -1.29
CA LEU A 134 10.29 3.47 0.10
C LEU A 134 11.04 4.53 0.91
N GLY A 135 10.34 5.27 1.76
CA GLY A 135 10.89 6.31 2.61
C GLY A 135 10.39 6.19 4.04
N ALA A 136 11.27 6.45 5.00
CA ALA A 136 10.93 6.44 6.42
C ALA A 136 11.64 7.55 7.21
N ALA A 137 10.97 8.06 8.23
CA ALA A 137 11.54 8.90 9.27
C ALA A 137 11.06 8.40 10.64
N ILE A 138 12.01 7.99 11.49
CA ILE A 138 11.75 7.48 12.84
C ILE A 138 12.11 8.57 13.86
N ASP A 139 11.20 8.84 14.79
CA ASP A 139 11.37 9.77 15.90
C ASP A 139 10.83 9.13 17.20
N GLY A 140 11.74 8.74 18.09
CA GLY A 140 11.41 7.96 19.27
C GLY A 140 10.68 6.67 18.91
N ASP A 141 9.43 6.56 19.38
CA ASP A 141 8.58 5.39 19.14
C ASP A 141 7.72 5.45 17.88
N ALA A 142 7.64 6.62 17.23
CA ALA A 142 6.85 6.83 16.02
C ALA A 142 7.71 6.75 14.76
N ALA A 143 7.13 6.19 13.70
CA ALA A 143 7.69 6.18 12.35
C ALA A 143 6.67 6.74 11.36
N ARG A 144 7.10 7.66 10.51
CA ARG A 144 6.36 8.11 9.33
C ARG A 144 6.95 7.48 8.08
N LEU A 145 6.08 7.00 7.20
CA LEU A 145 6.41 6.16 6.05
C LEU A 145 5.78 6.73 4.78
N ILE A 146 6.48 6.61 3.66
CA ILE A 146 5.96 6.98 2.34
C ILE A 146 6.48 6.03 1.27
N VAL A 147 5.66 5.80 0.24
CA VAL A 147 6.15 5.33 -1.06
C VAL A 147 6.00 6.47 -2.06
N THR A 148 7.07 6.81 -2.77
CA THR A 148 7.07 7.84 -3.82
C THR A 148 7.39 7.25 -5.18
N HIS A 149 6.84 7.87 -6.22
CA HIS A 149 7.16 7.69 -7.64
C HIS A 149 7.47 9.06 -8.27
N GLY A 150 7.75 9.09 -9.57
CA GLY A 150 8.13 10.31 -10.28
C GLY A 150 7.15 11.48 -10.18
N ASP A 151 5.87 11.22 -9.88
CA ASP A 151 4.82 12.24 -9.82
C ASP A 151 4.47 12.69 -8.39
N GLY A 152 5.01 12.04 -7.35
CA GLY A 152 4.71 12.34 -5.95
C GLY A 152 4.57 11.09 -5.08
N VAL A 153 3.73 11.17 -4.04
CA VAL A 153 3.50 10.10 -3.07
C VAL A 153 2.39 9.16 -3.55
N ALA A 154 2.68 7.85 -3.59
CA ALA A 154 1.70 6.78 -3.83
C ALA A 154 1.02 6.28 -2.55
N VAL A 155 1.79 6.13 -1.48
CA VAL A 155 1.30 5.62 -0.20
C VAL A 155 1.89 6.46 0.92
N THR A 156 1.05 6.81 1.90
CA THR A 156 1.47 7.32 3.20
C THR A 156 1.27 6.23 4.25
N GLY A 157 2.10 6.20 5.27
CA GLY A 157 1.90 5.30 6.40
C GLY A 157 2.51 5.83 7.70
N GLU A 158 2.06 5.25 8.79
CA GLU A 158 2.54 5.52 10.13
C GLU A 158 2.69 4.21 10.87
N ALA A 159 3.65 4.15 11.77
CA ALA A 159 3.85 2.99 12.63
C ALA A 159 4.32 3.41 14.01
N THR A 160 3.97 2.61 15.01
CA THR A 160 4.50 2.71 16.37
C THR A 160 5.38 1.49 16.62
N LEU A 161 6.64 1.70 16.99
CA LEU A 161 7.53 0.59 17.35
C LEU A 161 7.66 0.47 18.86
N GLY A 162 7.40 -0.73 19.37
CA GLY A 162 7.61 -1.10 20.76
C GLY A 162 9.05 -1.53 21.07
N SER A 163 9.28 -1.77 22.37
CA SER A 163 10.52 -2.31 22.94
C SER A 163 10.76 -3.77 22.58
#